data_AF-A0A9P9PMN4-F1
#
_entry.id   AF-A0A9P9PMN4-F1
#
_cell.length_a   1.000
_cell.length_b   1.000
_cell.length_c   1.000
_cell.angle_alpha   90.00
_cell.angle_beta   90.00
_cell.angle_gamma   90.00
#
_symmetry.space_group_name_H-M   'P 1'
#
loop_
_entity.id
_entity.type
_entity.pdbx_description
1 polymer ?
#
loop_
_entity_poly.entity_id
_entity_poly.type
_entity_poly.pdbx_seq_one_letter_code
_entity_poly.pdbx_strand_id
1 'polypeptide(L)'
;MFRLLYLPCLCNLGLALPSPAVQENVKRSDATSQAIPAKIIGSAELSSVLSGLQGDATDLALGASAVADILSAIVPAPNPTAIADEISSVASVYKAHPTAFLESAATLVLNGLAPQGLINVVIANTPITNSPNNINFRPAIPPVYPRKAANDAPYSQSERVLRSAIYIPPEFAYGKVRPCIFVPGTASTGGSNFLPNLGKVFKGSTYADPVYLNIPNNQLDDIQINSEFVAYAINYISAISGHQNVSVITWSAGSVDTVWAHQYWPSTVGITSDLVSISGDRHGTVLAYLLSPEFPRIPAAPAIIQQQYNSKFISTLRNGGGASAYVSTTSIYSIFDEIVQPQAGTDASAFVQDARGVGATNIELQSTCTLLQPAGTLYAHEGVLYNSLAIAAAIDALTHDGPADLSRIDLATACQQIADPRLSLADVLATEALIPIAAFQIAAYPNKVIEEPPIKAYAQKDVPVGA
;
A
#
# COMPACT_ATOMS: atom_id res chain seq x y z
N MET A 1 29.30 67.05 21.86
CA MET A 1 29.75 66.12 20.81
C MET A 1 29.15 64.75 21.13
N PHE A 2 27.91 64.48 20.72
CA PHE A 2 27.47 63.91 19.44
C PHE A 2 27.95 62.47 19.16
N ARG A 3 27.00 61.54 19.40
CA ARG A 3 26.56 60.36 18.62
C ARG A 3 27.65 59.32 18.21
N LEU A 4 27.37 58.01 18.11
CA LEU A 4 26.19 57.34 17.57
C LEU A 4 25.96 55.98 18.25
N LEU A 5 24.68 55.65 18.45
CA LEU A 5 24.19 54.28 18.60
C LEU A 5 24.45 53.48 17.32
N TYR A 6 24.94 52.24 17.45
CA TYR A 6 24.90 51.25 16.37
C TYR A 6 23.86 50.18 16.67
N LEU A 7 22.81 50.22 15.87
CA LEU A 7 21.73 49.26 15.74
C LEU A 7 22.23 48.13 14.81
N PRO A 8 22.28 46.84 15.20
CA PRO A 8 22.54 45.79 14.23
C PRO A 8 21.24 45.50 13.47
N CYS A 9 21.36 45.63 12.16
CA CYS A 9 20.34 45.43 11.14
C CYS A 9 19.80 43.98 11.19
N LEU A 10 18.49 43.83 11.28
CA LEU A 10 17.76 42.59 11.00
C LEU A 10 17.91 42.27 9.51
N CYS A 11 18.90 41.45 9.15
CA CYS A 11 18.91 40.80 7.85
C CYS A 11 17.88 39.67 7.86
N ASN A 12 16.70 39.94 7.28
CA ASN A 12 15.81 38.92 6.77
C ASN A 12 16.56 38.06 5.75
N LEU A 13 17.12 36.92 6.19
CA LEU A 13 17.33 35.80 5.27
C LEU A 13 15.96 35.19 4.99
N GLY A 14 15.30 35.70 3.95
CA GLY A 14 14.25 34.95 3.28
C GLY A 14 14.87 33.67 2.73
N LEU A 15 14.69 32.56 3.46
CA LEU A 15 14.86 31.24 2.88
C LEU A 15 13.82 31.12 1.78
N ALA A 16 14.25 31.33 0.54
CA ALA A 16 13.45 30.98 -0.63
C ALA A 16 13.12 29.50 -0.52
N LEU A 17 11.84 29.21 -0.29
CA LEU A 17 11.30 27.87 -0.50
C LEU A 17 11.65 27.47 -1.93
N PRO A 18 12.14 26.25 -2.18
CA PRO A 18 12.35 25.78 -3.54
C PRO A 18 11.03 25.93 -4.29
N SER A 19 11.08 26.60 -5.45
CA SER A 19 9.94 26.68 -6.35
C SER A 19 9.41 25.28 -6.63
N PRO A 20 8.08 25.10 -6.78
CA PRO A 20 7.53 23.83 -7.22
C PRO A 20 8.26 23.41 -8.50
N ALA A 21 8.77 22.18 -8.50
CA ALA A 21 9.40 21.60 -9.67
C ALA A 21 8.44 21.74 -10.85
N VAL A 22 8.86 22.49 -11.86
CA VAL A 22 8.16 22.53 -13.14
C VAL A 22 8.26 21.10 -13.69
N GLN A 23 7.11 20.42 -13.83
CA GLN A 23 7.03 19.18 -14.59
C GLN A 23 7.55 19.49 -16.00
N GLU A 24 8.73 18.97 -16.35
CA GLU A 24 9.19 19.00 -17.73
C GLU A 24 8.22 18.18 -18.58
N ASN A 25 7.57 18.84 -19.53
CA ASN A 25 6.77 18.20 -20.56
C ASN A 25 7.67 17.24 -21.35
N VAL A 26 7.56 15.94 -21.07
CA VAL A 26 8.19 14.90 -21.89
C VAL A 26 7.62 15.02 -23.29
N LYS A 27 8.50 15.24 -24.28
CA LYS A 27 8.13 15.28 -25.69
C LYS A 27 7.54 13.93 -26.09
N ARG A 28 6.30 13.97 -26.57
CA ARG A 28 5.57 12.89 -27.24
C ARG A 28 6.50 12.21 -28.25
N SER A 29 6.79 10.92 -28.10
CA SER A 29 7.40 10.14 -29.17
C SER A 29 6.34 9.90 -30.25
N ASP A 30 6.63 10.26 -31.49
CA ASP A 30 5.73 10.25 -32.65
C ASP A 30 5.23 8.85 -33.11
N ALA A 31 5.31 7.82 -32.27
CA ALA A 31 5.09 6.43 -32.70
C ALA A 31 3.67 5.86 -32.48
N THR A 32 2.77 6.50 -31.71
CA THR A 32 1.38 6.03 -31.53
C THR A 32 0.43 7.21 -31.21
N SER A 33 0.27 8.15 -32.14
CA SER A 33 -0.67 9.27 -31.97
C SER A 33 -2.11 8.89 -32.36
N GLN A 34 -2.76 7.98 -31.63
CA GLN A 34 -4.20 8.15 -31.49
C GLN A 34 -4.39 9.33 -30.53
N ALA A 35 -4.99 10.42 -31.03
CA ALA A 35 -5.32 11.56 -30.18
C ALA A 35 -6.34 11.08 -29.15
N ILE A 36 -5.99 11.15 -27.86
CA ILE A 36 -6.93 10.89 -26.77
C ILE A 36 -8.14 11.82 -27.00
N PRO A 37 -9.35 11.27 -27.13
CA PRO A 37 -10.53 12.09 -27.41
C PRO A 37 -10.80 13.01 -26.22
N ALA A 38 -11.43 14.16 -26.48
CA ALA A 38 -11.74 15.12 -25.42
C ALA A 38 -12.69 14.57 -24.35
N LYS A 39 -13.46 13.53 -24.68
CA LYS A 39 -14.36 12.80 -23.78
C LYS A 39 -14.35 11.32 -24.15
N ILE A 40 -14.33 10.45 -23.14
CA ILE A 40 -14.53 9.00 -23.24
C ILE A 40 -15.80 8.68 -22.46
N ILE A 41 -16.86 8.25 -23.15
CA ILE A 41 -18.20 8.07 -22.58
C ILE A 41 -18.61 6.58 -22.57
N GLY A 42 -18.00 5.75 -23.42
CA GLY A 42 -18.34 4.33 -23.52
C GLY A 42 -17.15 3.39 -23.61
N SER A 43 -17.40 2.11 -23.31
CA SER A 43 -16.38 1.05 -23.32
C SER A 43 -15.73 0.88 -24.70
N ALA A 44 -16.49 1.00 -25.79
CA ALA A 44 -15.93 0.92 -27.14
C ALA A 44 -14.92 2.05 -27.44
N GLU A 45 -15.16 3.25 -26.92
CA GLU A 45 -14.21 4.37 -27.05
C GLU A 45 -12.98 4.14 -26.17
N LEU A 46 -13.18 3.68 -24.94
CA LEU A 46 -12.09 3.37 -24.02
C LEU A 46 -11.19 2.26 -24.60
N SER A 47 -11.77 1.13 -25.01
CA SER A 47 -11.02 0.04 -25.64
C SER A 47 -10.38 0.49 -26.95
N SER A 48 -10.98 1.41 -27.72
CA SER A 48 -10.30 1.99 -28.89
C SER A 48 -9.05 2.77 -28.49
N VAL A 49 -9.12 3.62 -27.46
CA VAL A 49 -7.98 4.40 -26.96
C VAL A 49 -6.87 3.48 -26.43
N LEU A 50 -7.24 2.41 -25.74
CA LEU A 50 -6.31 1.43 -25.19
C LEU A 50 -5.76 0.46 -26.25
N SER A 51 -6.53 0.14 -27.30
CA SER A 51 -6.10 -0.73 -28.41
C SER A 51 -5.01 -0.13 -29.30
N GLY A 52 -4.83 1.20 -29.22
CA GLY A 52 -3.69 1.90 -29.82
C GLY A 52 -2.39 1.72 -29.04
N LEU A 53 -2.44 1.04 -27.89
CA LEU A 53 -1.34 0.85 -26.95
C LEU A 53 -0.95 -0.65 -26.91
N GLN A 54 0.33 -0.97 -26.65
CA GLN A 54 0.89 -2.32 -26.87
C GLN A 54 0.86 -3.22 -25.62
N GLY A 55 0.09 -2.83 -24.58
CA GLY A 55 -0.12 -3.58 -23.34
C GLY A 55 0.35 -2.81 -22.10
N ASP A 56 -0.22 -3.13 -20.92
CA ASP A 56 -0.10 -2.34 -19.67
C ASP A 56 1.32 -1.80 -19.39
N ALA A 57 2.36 -2.62 -19.49
CA ALA A 57 3.74 -2.18 -19.27
C ALA A 57 4.23 -1.14 -20.29
N THR A 58 3.89 -1.29 -21.57
CA THR A 58 4.20 -0.29 -22.60
C THR A 58 3.39 0.99 -22.36
N ASP A 59 2.17 0.85 -21.87
CA ASP A 59 1.21 1.94 -21.72
C ASP A 59 1.55 2.82 -20.51
N LEU A 60 1.95 2.20 -19.41
CA LEU A 60 2.51 2.87 -18.24
C LEU A 60 3.89 3.47 -18.53
N ALA A 61 4.61 2.94 -19.53
CA ALA A 61 5.86 3.50 -20.02
C ALA A 61 5.65 4.73 -20.94
N LEU A 62 4.43 4.97 -21.48
CA LEU A 62 4.08 6.21 -22.19
C LEU A 62 4.16 7.45 -21.29
N GLY A 63 4.17 7.24 -19.96
CA GLY A 63 4.42 8.25 -18.95
C GLY A 63 3.15 8.80 -18.31
N ALA A 64 3.35 9.51 -17.19
CA ALA A 64 2.32 10.07 -16.32
C ALA A 64 1.22 10.85 -17.07
N SER A 65 1.62 11.64 -18.06
CA SER A 65 0.70 12.52 -18.79
C SER A 65 -0.30 11.74 -19.62
N ALA A 66 0.10 10.66 -20.29
CA ALA A 66 -0.81 9.85 -21.09
C ALA A 66 -1.88 9.18 -20.22
N VAL A 67 -1.49 8.59 -19.09
CA VAL A 67 -2.42 7.95 -18.15
C VAL A 67 -3.33 8.98 -17.49
N ALA A 68 -2.78 10.13 -17.07
CA ALA A 68 -3.57 11.24 -16.54
C ALA A 68 -4.59 11.76 -17.55
N ASP A 69 -4.19 11.94 -18.81
CA ASP A 69 -5.05 12.41 -19.89
C ASP A 69 -6.19 11.41 -20.16
N ILE A 70 -5.91 10.09 -20.18
CA ILE A 70 -6.94 9.06 -20.33
C ILE A 70 -7.93 9.13 -19.16
N LEU A 71 -7.45 9.07 -17.91
CA LEU A 71 -8.30 9.07 -16.73
C LEU A 71 -9.12 10.36 -16.59
N SER A 72 -8.55 11.51 -16.99
CA SER A 72 -9.22 12.81 -16.96
C SER A 72 -10.22 13.00 -18.09
N ALA A 73 -10.04 12.33 -19.24
CA ALA A 73 -10.96 12.39 -20.37
C ALA A 73 -12.23 11.54 -20.17
N ILE A 74 -12.20 10.59 -19.24
CA ILE A 74 -13.37 9.77 -18.92
C ILE A 74 -14.50 10.65 -18.36
N VAL A 75 -15.71 10.43 -18.85
CA VAL A 75 -16.95 10.97 -18.29
C VAL A 75 -17.64 9.82 -17.54
N PRO A 76 -17.52 9.77 -16.20
CA PRO A 76 -18.05 8.66 -15.42
C PRO A 76 -19.57 8.53 -15.57
N ALA A 77 -20.05 7.28 -15.62
CA ALA A 77 -21.44 6.97 -15.34
C ALA A 77 -21.81 7.40 -13.90
N PRO A 78 -23.11 7.57 -13.58
CA PRO A 78 -23.54 7.85 -12.22
C PRO A 78 -23.06 6.75 -11.26
N ASN A 79 -22.52 7.15 -10.11
CA ASN A 79 -22.13 6.20 -9.07
C ASN A 79 -23.32 5.30 -8.69
N PRO A 80 -23.05 4.06 -8.26
CA PRO A 80 -24.08 3.20 -7.69
C PRO A 80 -24.78 3.85 -6.49
N THR A 81 -25.96 3.34 -6.15
CA THR A 81 -26.75 3.86 -5.01
C THR A 81 -26.64 2.99 -3.76
N ALA A 82 -26.07 1.80 -3.88
CA ALA A 82 -25.87 0.85 -2.79
C ALA A 82 -24.53 0.12 -2.92
N ILE A 83 -23.96 -0.31 -1.78
CA ILE A 83 -22.70 -1.07 -1.73
C ILE A 83 -22.82 -2.40 -2.49
N ALA A 84 -23.99 -3.04 -2.47
CA ALA A 84 -24.22 -4.29 -3.19
C ALA A 84 -24.08 -4.14 -4.72
N ASP A 85 -24.57 -3.02 -5.25
CA ASP A 85 -24.49 -2.69 -6.68
C ASP A 85 -23.05 -2.39 -7.08
N GLU A 86 -22.31 -1.68 -6.21
CA GLU A 86 -20.88 -1.39 -6.38
C GLU A 86 -20.07 -2.67 -6.54
N ILE A 87 -20.11 -3.58 -5.56
CA ILE A 87 -19.32 -4.81 -5.60
C ILE A 87 -19.69 -5.68 -6.80
N SER A 88 -20.99 -5.79 -7.11
CA SER A 88 -21.43 -6.56 -8.28
C SER A 88 -20.89 -5.98 -9.60
N SER A 89 -20.74 -4.66 -9.66
CA SER A 89 -20.20 -3.95 -10.82
C SER A 89 -18.68 -4.09 -10.91
N VAL A 90 -17.96 -3.92 -9.81
CA VAL A 90 -16.51 -4.17 -9.70
C VAL A 90 -16.18 -5.61 -10.11
N ALA A 91 -16.92 -6.58 -9.59
CA ALA A 91 -16.81 -7.98 -9.96
C ALA A 91 -16.99 -8.23 -11.46
N SER A 92 -17.90 -7.48 -12.09
CA SER A 92 -18.14 -7.57 -13.53
C SER A 92 -16.98 -7.00 -14.35
N VAL A 93 -16.33 -5.92 -13.87
CA VAL A 93 -15.14 -5.33 -14.51
C VAL A 93 -13.99 -6.35 -14.51
N TYR A 94 -13.62 -6.88 -13.35
CA TYR A 94 -12.48 -7.80 -13.26
C TYR A 94 -12.75 -9.15 -13.91
N LYS A 95 -14.02 -9.59 -13.97
CA LYS A 95 -14.38 -10.77 -14.78
C LYS A 95 -14.21 -10.54 -16.28
N ALA A 96 -14.46 -9.33 -16.77
CA ALA A 96 -14.31 -8.99 -18.18
C ALA A 96 -12.84 -8.76 -18.58
N HIS A 97 -12.03 -8.22 -17.66
CA HIS A 97 -10.64 -7.81 -17.90
C HIS A 97 -9.65 -8.40 -16.89
N PRO A 98 -9.60 -9.74 -16.71
CA PRO A 98 -8.89 -10.38 -15.59
C PRO A 98 -7.37 -10.20 -15.59
N THR A 99 -6.79 -9.70 -16.68
CA THR A 99 -5.34 -9.51 -16.84
C THR A 99 -4.99 -8.18 -17.51
N ALA A 100 -5.88 -7.18 -17.47
CA ALA A 100 -5.63 -5.87 -18.05
C ALA A 100 -5.79 -4.80 -16.95
N PHE A 101 -4.67 -4.45 -16.32
CA PHE A 101 -4.62 -3.57 -15.16
C PHE A 101 -5.08 -2.15 -15.51
N LEU A 102 -4.54 -1.55 -16.58
CA LEU A 102 -4.92 -0.19 -16.96
C LEU A 102 -6.35 -0.12 -17.51
N GLU A 103 -6.77 -1.15 -18.26
CA GLU A 103 -8.15 -1.23 -18.76
C GLU A 103 -9.16 -1.39 -17.62
N SER A 104 -8.86 -2.23 -16.63
CA SER A 104 -9.71 -2.39 -15.45
C SER A 104 -9.80 -1.08 -14.66
N ALA A 105 -8.65 -0.44 -14.39
CA ALA A 105 -8.59 0.86 -13.72
C ALA A 105 -9.45 1.93 -14.43
N ALA A 106 -9.28 2.07 -15.75
CA ALA A 106 -10.06 3.03 -16.53
C ALA A 106 -11.55 2.65 -16.59
N THR A 107 -11.89 1.36 -16.63
CA THR A 107 -13.28 0.88 -16.64
C THR A 107 -13.98 1.13 -15.30
N LEU A 108 -13.28 1.03 -14.16
CA LEU A 108 -13.82 1.44 -12.86
C LEU A 108 -14.23 2.91 -12.85
N VAL A 109 -13.36 3.80 -13.38
CA VAL A 109 -13.67 5.24 -13.48
C VAL A 109 -14.84 5.47 -14.44
N LEU A 110 -14.84 4.79 -15.60
CA LEU A 110 -15.91 4.90 -16.61
C LEU A 110 -17.27 4.50 -16.05
N ASN A 111 -17.31 3.44 -15.24
CA ASN A 111 -18.55 2.92 -14.67
C ASN A 111 -18.99 3.64 -13.38
N GLY A 112 -18.28 4.69 -12.94
CA GLY A 112 -18.63 5.45 -11.72
C GLY A 112 -18.30 4.71 -10.41
N LEU A 113 -17.46 3.68 -10.48
CA LEU A 113 -17.05 2.81 -9.36
C LEU A 113 -15.83 3.38 -8.61
N ALA A 114 -15.07 4.24 -9.27
CA ALA A 114 -13.97 5.00 -8.67
C ALA A 114 -14.20 6.50 -8.86
N PRO A 115 -14.41 7.30 -7.78
CA PRO A 115 -14.74 8.71 -7.90
C PRO A 115 -13.62 9.52 -8.56
N GLN A 116 -13.84 9.96 -9.80
CA GLN A 116 -12.88 10.77 -10.55
C GLN A 116 -12.44 12.05 -9.80
N GLY A 117 -13.33 12.64 -9.00
CA GLY A 117 -12.98 13.79 -8.15
C GLY A 117 -11.88 13.48 -7.13
N LEU A 118 -11.90 12.28 -6.52
CA LEU A 118 -10.86 11.84 -5.59
C LEU A 118 -9.53 11.62 -6.33
N ILE A 119 -9.60 10.97 -7.50
CA ILE A 119 -8.44 10.73 -8.36
C ILE A 119 -7.80 12.06 -8.76
N ASN A 120 -8.59 13.02 -9.23
CA ASN A 120 -8.13 14.34 -9.62
C ASN A 120 -7.50 15.12 -8.46
N VAL A 121 -8.02 14.98 -7.24
CA VAL A 121 -7.40 15.58 -6.05
C VAL A 121 -6.01 15.02 -5.84
N VAL A 122 -5.84 13.69 -5.91
CA VAL A 122 -4.53 13.03 -5.75
C VAL A 122 -3.56 13.42 -6.87
N ILE A 123 -4.04 13.55 -8.11
CA ILE A 123 -3.24 14.03 -9.25
C ILE A 123 -2.80 15.47 -9.03
N ALA A 124 -3.70 16.34 -8.56
CA ALA A 124 -3.45 17.77 -8.47
C ALA A 124 -2.62 18.17 -7.24
N ASN A 125 -2.83 17.52 -6.09
CA ASN A 125 -2.20 17.88 -4.82
C ASN A 125 -2.03 16.66 -3.91
N THR A 126 -1.00 16.66 -3.06
CA THR A 126 -0.87 15.66 -1.98
C THR A 126 -1.58 16.15 -0.71
N PRO A 127 -2.69 15.50 -0.26
CA PRO A 127 -3.31 15.84 1.01
C PRO A 127 -2.32 15.71 2.17
N ILE A 128 -2.51 16.50 3.24
CA ILE A 128 -1.60 16.46 4.39
C ILE A 128 -1.46 15.07 5.01
N THR A 129 -2.55 14.30 5.00
CA THR A 129 -2.61 12.91 5.48
C THR A 129 -1.77 11.95 4.65
N ASN A 130 -1.41 12.33 3.42
CA ASN A 130 -0.60 11.56 2.48
C ASN A 130 0.80 12.16 2.33
N SER A 131 1.14 13.21 3.09
CA SER A 131 2.45 13.87 3.03
C SER A 131 3.54 12.91 3.49
N PRO A 132 4.64 12.74 2.72
CA PRO A 132 5.84 12.05 3.19
C PRO A 132 6.80 12.98 3.99
N ASN A 133 6.39 14.24 4.20
CA ASN A 133 7.21 15.31 4.77
C ASN A 133 6.62 15.85 6.09
N ASN A 134 6.18 14.97 6.98
CA ASN A 134 5.63 15.33 8.28
C ASN A 134 6.70 15.85 9.25
N ILE A 135 6.28 16.66 10.22
CA ILE A 135 7.16 17.18 11.27
C ILE A 135 6.77 16.54 12.61
N ASN A 136 7.54 15.53 13.01
CA ASN A 136 7.35 14.81 14.27
C ASN A 136 8.39 15.24 15.32
N PHE A 137 7.96 16.05 16.28
CA PHE A 137 8.85 16.71 17.25
C PHE A 137 9.23 15.84 18.46
N ARG A 138 8.46 14.81 18.78
CA ARG A 138 8.74 13.97 19.96
C ARG A 138 9.99 13.13 19.73
N PRO A 139 11.02 13.22 20.59
CA PRO A 139 12.20 12.38 20.47
C PRO A 139 11.92 10.95 20.95
N ALA A 140 12.54 9.96 20.31
CA ALA A 140 12.61 8.61 20.86
C ALA A 140 13.70 8.57 21.95
N ILE A 141 13.37 8.06 23.14
CA ILE A 141 14.29 7.95 24.28
C ILE A 141 14.21 6.53 24.83
N PRO A 142 15.31 5.74 24.85
CA PRO A 142 16.58 6.04 24.20
C PRO A 142 16.43 6.16 22.67
N PRO A 143 17.40 6.77 21.97
CA PRO A 143 17.36 6.86 20.51
C PRO A 143 17.25 5.49 19.84
N VAL A 144 16.43 5.39 18.79
CA VAL A 144 16.25 4.18 17.98
C VAL A 144 17.10 4.17 16.70
N TYR A 145 17.81 5.28 16.44
CA TYR A 145 18.70 5.51 15.31
C TYR A 145 20.10 5.90 15.83
N PRO A 146 21.22 5.50 15.18
CA PRO A 146 21.32 4.77 13.89
C PRO A 146 21.04 3.28 13.97
N ARG A 147 20.88 2.72 15.18
CA ARG A 147 20.50 1.34 15.44
C ARG A 147 19.85 1.25 16.81
N LYS A 148 18.80 0.44 16.97
CA LYS A 148 18.18 0.19 18.28
C LYS A 148 18.83 -0.99 18.98
N ALA A 149 19.15 -2.05 18.24
CA ALA A 149 19.90 -3.21 18.72
C ALA A 149 21.17 -3.46 17.88
N ALA A 150 22.12 -4.22 18.43
CA ALA A 150 23.41 -4.48 17.78
C ALA A 150 23.29 -5.31 16.49
N ASN A 151 22.24 -6.12 16.37
CA ASN A 151 21.95 -7.00 15.25
C ASN A 151 20.99 -6.39 14.21
N ASP A 152 20.52 -5.15 14.42
CA ASP A 152 19.75 -4.44 13.41
C ASP A 152 20.63 -4.09 12.21
N ALA A 153 20.07 -4.23 11.01
CA ALA A 153 20.68 -3.76 9.79
C ALA A 153 20.89 -2.22 9.84
N PRO A 154 21.92 -1.71 9.12
CA PRO A 154 22.11 -0.27 9.02
C PRO A 154 21.00 0.36 8.17
N TYR A 155 20.47 1.50 8.60
CA TYR A 155 19.65 2.36 7.75
C TYR A 155 20.53 3.04 6.68
N SER A 156 20.04 3.10 5.45
CA SER A 156 20.60 3.91 4.37
C SER A 156 19.98 5.31 4.31
N GLN A 157 18.75 5.45 4.80
CA GLN A 157 18.06 6.74 4.89
C GLN A 157 18.44 7.50 6.17
N SER A 158 18.46 8.83 6.08
CA SER A 158 18.64 9.66 7.28
C SER A 158 17.43 9.55 8.21
N GLU A 159 17.66 9.67 9.52
CA GLU A 159 16.58 9.65 10.52
C GLU A 159 15.49 10.69 10.21
N ARG A 160 15.86 11.88 9.71
CA ARG A 160 14.91 12.92 9.34
C ARG A 160 13.93 12.46 8.27
N VAL A 161 14.42 11.77 7.24
CA VAL A 161 13.62 11.24 6.13
C VAL A 161 12.72 10.10 6.62
N LEU A 162 13.29 9.16 7.38
CA LEU A 162 12.52 8.05 7.97
C LEU A 162 11.37 8.56 8.85
N ARG A 163 11.66 9.53 9.71
CA ARG A 163 10.68 10.11 10.64
C ARG A 163 9.62 10.95 9.93
N SER A 164 9.95 11.64 8.85
CA SER A 164 8.99 12.51 8.15
C SER A 164 7.93 11.72 7.39
N ALA A 165 8.19 10.46 7.04
CA ALA A 165 7.19 9.60 6.39
C ALA A 165 6.00 9.26 7.29
N ILE A 166 6.10 9.46 8.61
CA ILE A 166 5.08 9.05 9.56
C ILE A 166 4.07 10.18 9.76
N TYR A 167 2.84 9.99 9.28
CA TYR A 167 1.72 10.87 9.62
C TYR A 167 1.08 10.42 10.94
N ILE A 168 1.28 11.22 11.98
CA ILE A 168 0.69 11.03 13.30
C ILE A 168 -0.54 11.96 13.41
N PRO A 169 -1.76 11.43 13.51
CA PRO A 169 -2.96 12.25 13.70
C PRO A 169 -2.86 13.12 14.96
N PRO A 170 -3.41 14.36 14.95
CA PRO A 170 -3.41 15.23 16.13
C PRO A 170 -4.02 14.60 17.39
N GLU A 171 -4.99 13.71 17.20
CA GLU A 171 -5.69 12.97 18.25
C GLU A 171 -4.94 11.74 18.80
N PHE A 172 -3.77 11.39 18.23
CA PHE A 172 -2.98 10.24 18.67
C PHE A 172 -2.69 10.30 20.17
N ALA A 173 -2.95 9.22 20.87
CA ALA A 173 -3.01 9.13 22.32
C ALA A 173 -1.67 8.79 22.98
N TYR A 174 -0.62 8.52 22.18
CA TYR A 174 0.75 8.26 22.64
C TYR A 174 0.83 7.19 23.73
N GLY A 175 0.27 6.00 23.45
CA GLY A 175 0.37 4.82 24.30
C GLY A 175 -0.75 4.63 25.32
N LYS A 176 -1.72 5.56 25.41
CA LYS A 176 -2.96 5.33 26.19
C LYS A 176 -3.90 4.34 25.53
N VAL A 177 -3.88 4.31 24.20
CA VAL A 177 -4.46 3.28 23.35
C VAL A 177 -3.29 2.66 22.57
N ARG A 178 -3.37 1.36 22.26
CA ARG A 178 -2.28 0.66 21.58
C ARG A 178 -1.99 1.34 20.23
N PRO A 179 -0.77 1.80 19.96
CA PRO A 179 -0.43 2.35 18.65
C PRO A 179 -0.60 1.32 17.54
N CYS A 180 -1.22 1.73 16.44
CA CYS A 180 -1.48 0.89 15.28
C CYS A 180 -0.89 1.52 14.02
N ILE A 181 0.15 0.91 13.46
CA ILE A 181 0.87 1.42 12.29
C ILE A 181 0.25 0.84 11.03
N PHE A 182 -0.28 1.71 10.18
CA PHE A 182 -0.76 1.36 8.85
C PHE A 182 0.35 1.49 7.82
N VAL A 183 0.73 0.37 7.20
CA VAL A 183 1.75 0.27 6.15
C VAL A 183 1.06 0.08 4.80
N PRO A 184 1.23 1.01 3.86
CA PRO A 184 0.50 0.99 2.59
C PRO A 184 0.91 -0.17 1.67
N GLY A 185 0.22 -0.26 0.55
CA GLY A 185 0.57 -1.10 -0.60
C GLY A 185 1.21 -0.35 -1.75
N THR A 186 1.68 -1.10 -2.75
CA THR A 186 2.31 -0.57 -3.97
C THR A 186 1.53 0.61 -4.57
N ALA A 187 2.25 1.67 -4.94
CA ALA A 187 1.70 2.86 -5.56
C ALA A 187 0.69 3.64 -4.68
N SER A 188 0.76 3.49 -3.35
CA SER A 188 -0.12 4.17 -2.41
C SER A 188 0.62 4.82 -1.23
N THR A 189 -0.09 5.67 -0.49
CA THR A 189 0.35 6.23 0.80
C THR A 189 -0.55 5.69 1.92
N GLY A 190 -0.07 5.67 3.17
CA GLY A 190 -0.87 5.18 4.29
C GLY A 190 -2.20 5.92 4.43
N GLY A 191 -2.20 7.24 4.25
CA GLY A 191 -3.43 8.03 4.31
C GLY A 191 -4.44 7.66 3.22
N SER A 192 -4.04 7.64 1.94
CA SER A 192 -4.93 7.27 0.83
C SER A 192 -5.46 5.84 0.98
N ASN A 193 -4.61 4.93 1.44
CA ASN A 193 -4.90 3.51 1.52
C ASN A 193 -5.88 3.16 2.64
N PHE A 194 -5.75 3.77 3.83
CA PHE A 194 -6.47 3.31 5.02
C PHE A 194 -7.50 4.29 5.59
N LEU A 195 -7.44 5.59 5.27
CA LEU A 195 -8.43 6.54 5.78
C LEU A 195 -9.89 6.19 5.44
N PRO A 196 -10.24 5.70 4.24
CA PRO A 196 -11.64 5.38 3.95
C PRO A 196 -12.11 4.09 4.62
N ASN A 197 -11.22 3.17 5.00
CA ASN A 197 -11.59 1.82 5.46
C ASN A 197 -11.22 1.56 6.94
N LEU A 198 -10.21 0.73 7.23
CA LEU A 198 -9.82 0.36 8.60
C LEU A 198 -9.44 1.59 9.45
N GLY A 199 -8.82 2.61 8.84
CA GLY A 199 -8.52 3.86 9.52
C GLY A 199 -9.77 4.59 10.03
N LYS A 200 -10.86 4.57 9.26
CA LYS A 200 -12.17 5.09 9.69
C LYS A 200 -12.77 4.24 10.81
N VAL A 201 -12.68 2.91 10.67
CA VAL A 201 -13.24 1.96 11.63
C VAL A 201 -12.54 2.05 13.00
N PHE A 202 -11.23 2.27 13.01
CA PHE A 202 -10.43 2.30 14.25
C PHE A 202 -10.34 3.68 14.88
N LYS A 203 -10.76 4.73 14.17
CA LYS A 203 -10.75 6.09 14.69
C LYS A 203 -11.56 6.20 15.98
N GLY A 204 -10.88 6.57 17.07
CA GLY A 204 -11.49 6.72 18.39
C GLY A 204 -11.81 5.39 19.09
N SER A 205 -11.32 4.26 18.57
CA SER A 205 -11.44 2.96 19.24
C SER A 205 -10.58 2.89 20.50
N THR A 206 -10.87 1.93 21.37
CA THR A 206 -10.08 1.68 22.60
C THR A 206 -8.97 0.65 22.40
N TYR A 207 -8.86 0.05 21.20
CA TYR A 207 -7.95 -1.06 20.92
C TYR A 207 -6.86 -0.72 19.89
N ALA A 208 -7.05 0.31 19.06
CA ALA A 208 -6.08 0.73 18.07
C ALA A 208 -6.07 2.25 17.91
N ASP A 209 -4.87 2.82 17.90
CA ASP A 209 -4.60 4.24 17.73
C ASP A 209 -3.81 4.46 16.42
N PRO A 210 -4.50 4.80 15.31
CA PRO A 210 -3.89 4.82 13.97
C PRO A 210 -2.76 5.82 13.79
N VAL A 211 -1.68 5.37 13.16
CA VAL A 211 -0.67 6.20 12.49
C VAL A 211 -0.45 5.68 11.08
N TYR A 212 -0.21 6.58 10.13
CA TYR A 212 -0.18 6.25 8.71
C TYR A 212 1.23 6.45 8.17
N LEU A 213 1.81 5.40 7.59
CA LEU A 213 3.14 5.48 6.99
C LEU A 213 3.03 5.90 5.53
N ASN A 214 3.55 7.07 5.19
CA ASN A 214 3.58 7.61 3.83
C ASN A 214 5.00 7.44 3.28
N ILE A 215 5.34 6.20 2.93
CA ILE A 215 6.66 5.87 2.35
C ILE A 215 6.87 6.70 1.08
N PRO A 216 8.02 7.38 0.90
CA PRO A 216 8.29 8.19 -0.27
C PRO A 216 8.06 7.46 -1.59
N ASN A 217 7.76 8.23 -2.64
CA ASN A 217 7.46 7.72 -3.97
C ASN A 217 6.36 6.65 -4.00
N ASN A 218 5.43 6.67 -3.04
CA ASN A 218 4.28 5.77 -2.95
C ASN A 218 4.67 4.28 -2.97
N GLN A 219 5.73 3.90 -2.24
CA GLN A 219 6.29 2.54 -2.19
C GLN A 219 6.78 1.96 -3.54
N LEU A 220 7.09 2.81 -4.52
CA LEU A 220 7.58 2.34 -5.83
C LEU A 220 9.10 2.15 -5.87
N ASP A 221 9.84 2.69 -4.90
CA ASP A 221 11.28 2.46 -4.74
C ASP A 221 11.61 1.02 -4.29
N ASP A 222 12.90 0.68 -4.23
CA ASP A 222 13.41 -0.60 -3.74
C ASP A 222 12.76 -0.99 -2.39
N ILE A 223 12.10 -2.16 -2.33
CA ILE A 223 11.39 -2.67 -1.14
C ILE A 223 12.34 -2.77 0.07
N GLN A 224 13.63 -3.01 -0.17
CA GLN A 224 14.64 -3.04 0.89
C GLN A 224 14.85 -1.65 1.54
N ILE A 225 14.61 -0.57 0.79
CA ILE A 225 14.59 0.82 1.28
C ILE A 225 13.23 1.12 1.92
N ASN A 226 12.12 0.72 1.29
CA ASN A 226 10.77 0.93 1.85
C ASN A 226 10.63 0.30 3.24
N SER A 227 11.19 -0.89 3.43
CA SER A 227 11.26 -1.59 4.71
C SER A 227 12.01 -0.84 5.82
N GLU A 228 12.95 0.04 5.48
CA GLU A 228 13.63 0.90 6.46
C GLU A 228 12.64 1.83 7.15
N PHE A 229 11.66 2.35 6.41
CA PHE A 229 10.61 3.20 6.96
C PHE A 229 9.71 2.43 7.92
N VAL A 230 9.39 1.17 7.61
CA VAL A 230 8.60 0.31 8.50
C VAL A 230 9.38 -0.01 9.78
N ALA A 231 10.65 -0.43 9.66
CA ALA A 231 11.50 -0.72 10.80
C ALA A 231 11.68 0.50 11.72
N TYR A 232 11.89 1.68 11.13
CA TYR A 232 11.99 2.91 11.88
C TYR A 232 10.65 3.28 12.54
N ALA A 233 9.53 3.20 11.81
CA ALA A 233 8.20 3.53 12.33
C ALA A 233 7.82 2.66 13.54
N ILE A 234 8.03 1.34 13.47
CA ILE A 234 7.77 0.41 14.60
C ILE A 234 8.53 0.86 15.84
N ASN A 235 9.84 1.08 15.70
CA ASN A 235 10.70 1.46 16.80
C ASN A 235 10.39 2.86 17.34
N TYR A 236 10.18 3.84 16.46
CA TYR A 236 9.91 5.22 16.80
C TYR A 236 8.56 5.38 17.50
N ILE A 237 7.49 4.81 16.93
CA ILE A 237 6.13 4.90 17.47
C ILE A 237 6.04 4.23 18.83
N SER A 238 6.66 3.05 19.01
CA SER A 238 6.76 2.42 20.33
C SER A 238 7.47 3.34 21.34
N ALA A 239 8.63 3.91 20.97
CA ALA A 239 9.41 4.76 21.86
C ALA A 239 8.65 6.03 22.29
N ILE A 240 7.99 6.73 21.37
CA ILE A 240 7.24 7.96 21.71
C ILE A 240 5.90 7.69 22.41
N SER A 241 5.46 6.43 22.43
CA SER A 241 4.24 5.95 23.07
C SER A 241 4.54 5.29 24.42
N GLY A 242 5.62 5.67 25.09
CA GLY A 242 5.98 5.15 26.41
C GLY A 242 6.42 3.68 26.38
N HIS A 243 7.08 3.25 25.30
CA HIS A 243 7.56 1.88 25.08
C HIS A 243 6.45 0.82 25.02
N GLN A 244 5.23 1.23 24.70
CA GLN A 244 4.16 0.28 24.41
C GLN A 244 4.48 -0.49 23.12
N ASN A 245 4.10 -1.76 23.09
CA ASN A 245 4.10 -2.53 21.85
C ASN A 245 3.12 -1.92 20.86
N VAL A 246 3.44 -2.06 19.58
CA VAL A 246 2.61 -1.58 18.47
C VAL A 246 1.92 -2.76 17.81
N SER A 247 0.78 -2.53 17.20
CA SER A 247 0.24 -3.43 16.17
C SER A 247 0.54 -2.85 14.79
N VAL A 248 0.69 -3.72 13.79
CA VAL A 248 0.96 -3.32 12.41
C VAL A 248 -0.11 -3.90 11.50
N ILE A 249 -0.63 -3.06 10.61
CA ILE A 249 -1.61 -3.46 9.61
C ILE A 249 -1.09 -3.08 8.24
N THR A 250 -1.07 -4.07 7.36
CA THR A 250 -0.48 -3.92 6.04
C THR A 250 -1.50 -4.21 4.97
N TRP A 251 -1.36 -3.56 3.82
CA TRP A 251 -2.03 -3.96 2.58
C TRP A 251 -1.00 -4.26 1.50
N SER A 252 -1.22 -5.28 0.67
CA SER A 252 -0.38 -5.55 -0.51
C SER A 252 1.12 -5.64 -0.13
N ALA A 253 1.99 -4.94 -0.86
CA ALA A 253 3.44 -4.83 -0.63
C ALA A 253 3.85 -4.40 0.79
N GLY A 254 2.96 -3.75 1.55
CA GLY A 254 3.22 -3.47 2.97
C GLY A 254 3.50 -4.76 3.76
N SER A 255 3.00 -5.90 3.27
CA SER A 255 3.27 -7.22 3.83
C SER A 255 4.76 -7.59 3.73
N VAL A 256 5.36 -7.50 2.53
CA VAL A 256 6.78 -7.80 2.32
C VAL A 256 7.69 -6.74 2.95
N ASP A 257 7.29 -5.47 2.96
CA ASP A 257 8.01 -4.42 3.68
C ASP A 257 8.13 -4.73 5.17
N THR A 258 7.01 -5.14 5.79
CA THR A 258 6.96 -5.40 7.22
C THR A 258 7.72 -6.68 7.60
N VAL A 259 7.61 -7.75 6.81
CA VAL A 259 8.34 -8.99 7.07
C VAL A 259 9.83 -8.80 6.86
N TRP A 260 10.25 -8.07 5.82
CA TRP A 260 11.65 -7.70 5.61
C TRP A 260 12.18 -6.84 6.76
N ALA A 261 11.40 -5.88 7.25
CA ALA A 261 11.73 -5.11 8.45
C ALA A 261 11.94 -6.00 9.69
N HIS A 262 11.04 -6.96 9.95
CA HIS A 262 11.19 -7.91 11.06
C HIS A 262 12.43 -8.80 10.93
N GLN A 263 12.75 -9.23 9.72
CA GLN A 263 13.88 -10.12 9.46
C GLN A 263 15.24 -9.43 9.67
N TYR A 264 15.37 -8.18 9.19
CA TYR A 264 16.66 -7.49 9.16
C TYR A 264 16.81 -6.38 10.21
N TRP A 265 15.73 -5.97 10.88
CA TRP A 265 15.76 -5.17 12.11
C TRP A 265 15.06 -5.95 13.24
N PRO A 266 15.70 -7.00 13.80
CA PRO A 266 15.05 -7.88 14.77
C PRO A 266 14.58 -7.17 16.05
N SER A 267 15.08 -5.96 16.33
CA SER A 267 14.60 -5.12 17.42
C SER A 267 13.13 -4.71 17.29
N THR A 268 12.53 -4.85 16.10
CA THR A 268 11.10 -4.62 15.84
C THR A 268 10.23 -5.77 16.36
N VAL A 269 10.71 -7.02 16.28
CA VAL A 269 9.93 -8.23 16.61
C VAL A 269 9.43 -8.19 18.05
N GLY A 270 10.31 -7.86 19.01
CA GLY A 270 9.97 -7.86 20.43
C GLY A 270 9.01 -6.74 20.87
N ILE A 271 8.67 -5.80 19.99
CA ILE A 271 7.77 -4.68 20.28
C ILE A 271 6.58 -4.59 19.32
N THR A 272 6.41 -5.59 18.46
CA THR A 272 5.21 -5.73 17.62
C THR A 272 4.34 -6.84 18.19
N SER A 273 3.17 -6.48 18.71
CA SER A 273 2.22 -7.44 19.27
C SER A 273 1.55 -8.25 18.17
N ASP A 274 1.07 -7.57 17.12
CA ASP A 274 0.24 -8.16 16.08
C ASP A 274 0.63 -7.63 14.70
N LEU A 275 0.58 -8.52 13.70
CA LEU A 275 0.65 -8.19 12.30
C LEU A 275 -0.63 -8.67 11.60
N VAL A 276 -1.48 -7.74 11.18
CA VAL A 276 -2.63 -8.03 10.31
C VAL A 276 -2.25 -7.70 8.87
N SER A 277 -2.19 -8.71 8.01
CA SER A 277 -1.78 -8.58 6.61
C SER A 277 -2.98 -8.82 5.70
N ILE A 278 -3.39 -7.78 4.98
CA ILE A 278 -4.55 -7.80 4.08
C ILE A 278 -4.04 -7.87 2.64
N SER A 279 -4.47 -8.88 1.89
CA SER A 279 -4.08 -9.11 0.49
C SER A 279 -2.56 -9.12 0.32
N GLY A 280 -1.84 -9.78 1.23
CA GLY A 280 -0.37 -9.82 1.22
C GLY A 280 0.20 -10.62 0.05
N ASP A 281 1.45 -10.34 -0.28
CA ASP A 281 2.20 -10.85 -1.42
C ASP A 281 3.57 -11.40 -0.99
N ARG A 282 3.61 -12.20 0.08
CA ARG A 282 4.86 -12.73 0.68
C ARG A 282 5.62 -13.71 -0.20
N HIS A 283 5.01 -14.14 -1.30
CA HIS A 283 5.65 -14.91 -2.36
C HIS A 283 5.65 -14.14 -3.70
N GLY A 284 5.44 -12.83 -3.68
CA GLY A 284 5.24 -12.02 -4.87
C GLY A 284 3.97 -12.42 -5.64
N THR A 285 3.93 -12.12 -6.92
CA THR A 285 2.80 -12.45 -7.81
C THR A 285 3.28 -12.89 -9.18
N VAL A 286 2.58 -13.87 -9.75
CA VAL A 286 2.79 -14.29 -11.14
C VAL A 286 2.19 -13.30 -12.14
N LEU A 287 1.45 -12.27 -11.70
CA LEU A 287 0.83 -11.26 -12.57
C LEU A 287 1.66 -9.98 -12.72
N ALA A 288 2.76 -9.83 -11.98
CA ALA A 288 3.61 -8.63 -12.08
C ALA A 288 4.22 -8.43 -13.48
N TYR A 289 4.28 -9.49 -14.32
CA TYR A 289 4.70 -9.37 -15.72
C TYR A 289 3.81 -8.43 -16.54
N LEU A 290 2.57 -8.19 -16.13
CA LEU A 290 1.67 -7.22 -16.77
C LEU A 290 2.27 -5.80 -16.71
N LEU A 291 2.98 -5.49 -15.64
CA LEU A 291 3.60 -4.18 -15.39
C LEU A 291 5.11 -4.18 -15.64
N SER A 292 5.75 -5.36 -15.66
CA SER A 292 7.18 -5.55 -15.88
C SER A 292 7.47 -6.86 -16.62
N PRO A 293 7.24 -6.93 -17.94
CA PRO A 293 7.43 -8.15 -18.71
C PRO A 293 8.91 -8.52 -18.83
N GLU A 294 9.20 -9.81 -18.82
CA GLU A 294 10.57 -10.33 -18.98
C GLU A 294 11.07 -10.25 -20.44
N PHE A 295 10.16 -10.23 -21.43
CA PHE A 295 10.50 -10.14 -22.85
C PHE A 295 9.42 -9.44 -23.71
N PRO A 296 9.73 -8.32 -24.39
CA PRO A 296 10.92 -7.49 -24.17
C PRO A 296 10.92 -6.90 -22.75
N ARG A 297 12.08 -6.73 -22.14
CA ARG A 297 12.16 -6.06 -20.83
C ARG A 297 11.78 -4.59 -20.98
N ILE A 298 10.83 -4.14 -20.16
CA ILE A 298 10.37 -2.75 -20.13
C ILE A 298 10.74 -2.15 -18.76
N PRO A 299 11.24 -0.90 -18.71
CA PRO A 299 11.51 -0.23 -17.44
C PRO A 299 10.27 -0.17 -16.54
N ALA A 300 10.41 -0.62 -15.30
CA ALA A 300 9.34 -0.63 -14.29
C ALA A 300 9.84 -0.05 -12.97
N ALA A 301 8.93 0.21 -12.04
CA ALA A 301 9.32 0.60 -10.68
C ALA A 301 10.08 -0.55 -9.99
N PRO A 302 11.17 -0.28 -9.24
CA PRO A 302 11.90 -1.29 -8.48
C PRO A 302 11.01 -2.25 -7.68
N ALA A 303 10.03 -1.71 -6.94
CA ALA A 303 9.13 -2.54 -6.14
C ALA A 303 8.30 -3.52 -6.99
N ILE A 304 7.89 -3.13 -8.19
CA ILE A 304 7.10 -4.01 -9.08
C ILE A 304 7.96 -5.19 -9.54
N ILE A 305 9.22 -4.95 -9.90
CA ILE A 305 10.16 -6.03 -10.28
C ILE A 305 10.40 -6.97 -9.09
N GLN A 306 10.61 -6.39 -7.90
CA GLN A 306 10.85 -7.17 -6.69
C GLN A 306 9.62 -7.97 -6.23
N GLN A 307 8.40 -7.58 -6.60
CA GLN A 307 7.17 -8.33 -6.32
C GLN A 307 6.88 -9.43 -7.35
N GLN A 308 7.71 -9.63 -8.38
CA GLN A 308 7.58 -10.80 -9.23
C GLN A 308 7.78 -12.08 -8.42
N TYR A 309 6.97 -13.10 -8.69
CA TYR A 309 6.94 -14.35 -7.90
C TYR A 309 8.31 -15.01 -7.69
N ASN A 310 9.17 -14.96 -8.72
CA ASN A 310 10.51 -15.56 -8.72
C ASN A 310 11.64 -14.51 -8.61
N SER A 311 11.36 -13.29 -8.17
CA SER A 311 12.39 -12.25 -8.02
C SER A 311 13.48 -12.70 -7.04
N LYS A 312 14.68 -12.12 -7.18
CA LYS A 312 15.79 -12.38 -6.26
C LYS A 312 15.43 -11.89 -4.86
N PHE A 313 14.67 -10.80 -4.73
CA PHE A 313 14.15 -10.25 -3.49
C PHE A 313 13.23 -11.23 -2.77
N ILE A 314 12.17 -11.72 -3.42
CA ILE A 314 11.23 -12.68 -2.82
C ILE A 314 11.95 -13.97 -2.44
N SER A 315 12.82 -14.45 -3.32
CA SER A 315 13.62 -15.65 -3.06
C SER A 315 14.54 -15.47 -1.84
N THR A 316 15.17 -14.29 -1.69
CA THR A 316 16.00 -13.93 -0.52
C THR A 316 15.17 -13.82 0.76
N LEU A 317 14.03 -13.12 0.70
CA LEU A 317 13.10 -12.95 1.82
C LEU A 317 12.68 -14.33 2.36
N ARG A 318 12.23 -15.22 1.47
CA ARG A 318 11.73 -16.54 1.84
C ARG A 318 12.83 -17.46 2.34
N ASN A 319 14.00 -17.46 1.70
CA ASN A 319 15.14 -18.28 2.12
C ASN A 319 15.68 -17.89 3.50
N GLY A 320 15.62 -16.61 3.88
CA GLY A 320 15.94 -16.18 5.25
C GLY A 320 14.80 -16.38 6.26
N GLY A 321 13.73 -17.09 5.89
CA GLY A 321 12.63 -17.46 6.79
C GLY A 321 11.45 -16.49 6.82
N GLY A 322 11.33 -15.59 5.84
CA GLY A 322 10.22 -14.65 5.69
C GLY A 322 8.88 -15.28 5.31
N ALA A 323 8.87 -16.55 4.89
CA ALA A 323 7.62 -17.31 4.67
C ALA A 323 6.89 -17.63 5.99
N SER A 324 7.60 -17.65 7.11
CA SER A 324 7.04 -17.89 8.44
C SER A 324 6.87 -16.61 9.24
N ALA A 325 5.83 -16.56 10.08
CA ALA A 325 5.55 -15.47 10.99
C ALA A 325 6.74 -15.16 11.92
N TYR A 326 7.01 -13.87 12.15
CA TYR A 326 7.95 -13.38 13.17
C TYR A 326 7.25 -12.96 14.46
N VAL A 327 5.99 -12.54 14.35
CA VAL A 327 5.09 -12.13 15.42
C VAL A 327 3.71 -12.75 15.15
N SER A 328 2.80 -12.71 16.13
CA SER A 328 1.40 -13.08 15.94
C SER A 328 0.85 -12.48 14.64
N THR A 329 0.49 -13.32 13.67
CA THR A 329 0.13 -12.87 12.31
C THR A 329 -1.25 -13.35 11.89
N THR A 330 -2.10 -12.41 11.49
CA THR A 330 -3.36 -12.71 10.79
C THR A 330 -3.19 -12.33 9.33
N SER A 331 -3.29 -13.30 8.43
CA SER A 331 -3.29 -13.06 6.97
C SER A 331 -4.69 -13.21 6.42
N ILE A 332 -5.16 -12.27 5.62
CA ILE A 332 -6.52 -12.22 5.10
C ILE A 332 -6.46 -11.94 3.59
N TYR A 333 -7.04 -12.80 2.77
CA TYR A 333 -6.91 -12.72 1.31
C TYR A 333 -8.13 -13.31 0.58
N SER A 334 -8.25 -12.96 -0.70
CA SER A 334 -9.34 -13.38 -1.58
C SER A 334 -8.78 -14.21 -2.73
N ILE A 335 -9.47 -15.30 -3.11
CA ILE A 335 -9.11 -16.07 -4.31
C ILE A 335 -9.29 -15.27 -5.60
N PHE A 336 -10.07 -14.18 -5.55
CA PHE A 336 -10.38 -13.31 -6.68
C PHE A 336 -9.46 -12.08 -6.79
N ASP A 337 -8.39 -12.03 -6.00
CA ASP A 337 -7.38 -10.98 -6.08
C ASP A 337 -6.81 -10.88 -7.50
N GLU A 338 -6.99 -9.73 -8.14
CA GLU A 338 -6.62 -9.47 -9.53
C GLU A 338 -5.18 -8.96 -9.68
N ILE A 339 -4.49 -8.70 -8.57
CA ILE A 339 -3.10 -8.19 -8.55
C ILE A 339 -2.14 -9.28 -8.11
N VAL A 340 -2.49 -10.01 -7.05
CA VAL A 340 -1.67 -11.05 -6.44
C VAL A 340 -2.24 -12.41 -6.79
N GLN A 341 -1.44 -13.22 -7.49
CA GLN A 341 -1.74 -14.63 -7.71
C GLN A 341 -0.47 -15.49 -7.59
N PRO A 342 -0.60 -16.75 -7.12
CA PRO A 342 -1.81 -17.39 -6.60
C PRO A 342 -2.29 -16.78 -5.25
N GLN A 343 -3.61 -16.78 -4.99
CA GLN A 343 -4.20 -16.39 -3.68
C GLN A 343 -5.23 -17.42 -3.17
N ALA A 344 -4.98 -18.71 -3.40
CA ALA A 344 -5.86 -19.79 -2.93
C ALA A 344 -5.07 -20.90 -2.20
N GLY A 345 -5.68 -21.42 -1.14
CA GLY A 345 -5.14 -22.52 -0.34
C GLY A 345 -3.78 -22.20 0.30
N THR A 346 -2.98 -23.24 0.53
CA THR A 346 -1.63 -23.12 1.12
C THR A 346 -0.59 -22.58 0.14
N ASP A 347 -0.93 -22.52 -1.15
CA ASP A 347 -0.07 -21.97 -2.19
C ASP A 347 -0.27 -20.45 -2.35
N ALA A 348 -1.29 -19.87 -1.70
CA ALA A 348 -1.54 -18.44 -1.71
C ALA A 348 -0.28 -17.64 -1.33
N SER A 349 0.01 -16.57 -2.07
CA SER A 349 1.14 -15.69 -1.79
C SER A 349 1.03 -15.03 -0.42
N ALA A 350 -0.20 -14.75 0.03
CA ALA A 350 -0.50 -14.26 1.37
C ALA A 350 -0.32 -15.31 2.47
N PHE A 351 -0.19 -16.61 2.15
CA PHE A 351 -0.16 -17.67 3.16
C PHE A 351 1.08 -17.56 4.07
N VAL A 352 0.83 -17.58 5.37
CA VAL A 352 1.84 -17.43 6.42
C VAL A 352 2.04 -18.76 7.14
N GLN A 353 3.28 -19.24 7.14
CA GLN A 353 3.69 -20.40 7.94
C GLN A 353 3.97 -19.98 9.39
N ASP A 354 4.07 -20.95 10.31
CA ASP A 354 4.40 -20.68 11.72
C ASP A 354 5.53 -21.58 12.24
N ALA A 355 6.68 -21.60 11.55
CA ALA A 355 7.84 -22.36 12.00
C ALA A 355 8.42 -21.87 13.35
N ARG A 356 8.04 -20.67 13.81
CA ARG A 356 8.51 -20.05 15.07
C ARG A 356 7.55 -20.26 16.24
N GLY A 357 6.35 -20.80 16.01
CA GLY A 357 5.34 -21.02 17.05
C GLY A 357 4.83 -19.73 17.69
N VAL A 358 4.79 -18.64 16.91
CA VAL A 358 4.32 -17.31 17.36
C VAL A 358 2.82 -17.11 17.12
N GLY A 359 2.18 -18.03 16.41
CA GLY A 359 0.78 -17.96 16.01
C GLY A 359 0.62 -17.34 14.62
N ALA A 360 0.01 -18.10 13.70
CA ALA A 360 -0.45 -17.61 12.41
C ALA A 360 -1.87 -18.10 12.09
N THR A 361 -2.74 -17.18 11.70
CA THR A 361 -4.07 -17.49 11.15
C THR A 361 -4.13 -17.02 9.71
N ASN A 362 -4.50 -17.92 8.80
CA ASN A 362 -4.71 -17.60 7.37
C ASN A 362 -6.21 -17.68 7.07
N ILE A 363 -6.79 -16.55 6.66
CA ILE A 363 -8.21 -16.38 6.37
C ILE A 363 -8.36 -16.12 4.87
N GLU A 364 -8.59 -17.20 4.13
CA GLU A 364 -9.11 -17.10 2.77
C GLU A 364 -10.61 -16.80 2.85
N LEU A 365 -11.03 -15.63 2.34
CA LEU A 365 -12.42 -15.17 2.46
C LEU A 365 -13.41 -16.22 1.96
N GLN A 366 -13.15 -16.83 0.81
CA GLN A 366 -14.06 -17.77 0.15
C GLN A 366 -14.14 -19.14 0.83
N SER A 367 -13.08 -19.53 1.55
CA SER A 367 -13.08 -20.74 2.38
C SER A 367 -13.89 -20.55 3.67
N THR A 368 -13.92 -19.32 4.21
CA THR A 368 -14.55 -18.99 5.49
C THR A 368 -16.00 -18.56 5.29
N CYS A 369 -16.23 -17.63 4.36
CA CYS A 369 -17.52 -17.22 3.86
C CYS A 369 -17.66 -17.78 2.45
N THR A 370 -18.52 -18.78 2.26
CA THR A 370 -18.71 -19.45 0.96
C THR A 370 -19.08 -18.45 -0.14
N LEU A 371 -18.90 -18.81 -1.42
CA LEU A 371 -19.30 -17.97 -2.56
C LEU A 371 -20.79 -17.60 -2.59
N LEU A 372 -21.63 -18.26 -1.80
CA LEU A 372 -23.06 -17.97 -1.66
C LEU A 372 -23.35 -16.92 -0.59
N GLN A 373 -22.34 -16.54 0.20
CA GLN A 373 -22.46 -15.56 1.27
C GLN A 373 -21.88 -14.21 0.82
N PRO A 374 -22.52 -13.08 1.21
CA PRO A 374 -22.08 -11.73 0.84
C PRO A 374 -20.59 -11.41 1.07
N ALA A 375 -19.99 -11.80 2.19
CA ALA A 375 -18.56 -11.54 2.44
C ALA A 375 -17.62 -12.51 1.69
N GLY A 376 -18.18 -13.54 1.05
CA GLY A 376 -17.48 -14.54 0.26
C GLY A 376 -17.61 -14.37 -1.24
N THR A 377 -18.30 -13.32 -1.71
CA THR A 377 -18.40 -13.00 -3.14
C THR A 377 -17.05 -12.57 -3.72
N LEU A 378 -17.06 -11.99 -4.92
CA LEU A 378 -15.85 -11.45 -5.52
C LEU A 378 -15.41 -10.19 -4.78
N TYR A 379 -14.28 -10.31 -4.06
CA TYR A 379 -13.53 -9.16 -3.52
C TYR A 379 -12.20 -9.11 -4.25
N ALA A 380 -11.96 -7.97 -4.89
CA ALA A 380 -10.69 -7.59 -5.50
C ALA A 380 -9.59 -7.36 -4.45
N HIS A 381 -8.37 -7.06 -4.89
CA HIS A 381 -7.19 -6.85 -4.07
C HIS A 381 -7.39 -5.78 -2.97
N GLU A 382 -7.89 -4.61 -3.37
CA GLU A 382 -8.34 -3.49 -2.53
C GLU A 382 -9.65 -3.81 -1.81
N GLY A 383 -10.50 -4.63 -2.42
CA GLY A 383 -11.84 -4.94 -1.91
C GLY A 383 -11.83 -5.61 -0.54
N VAL A 384 -10.78 -6.37 -0.23
CA VAL A 384 -10.60 -7.00 1.09
C VAL A 384 -10.53 -5.96 2.21
N LEU A 385 -10.13 -4.71 1.95
CA LEU A 385 -10.02 -3.66 2.96
C LEU A 385 -11.36 -3.20 3.54
N TYR A 386 -12.47 -3.35 2.80
CA TYR A 386 -13.81 -3.04 3.32
C TYR A 386 -14.64 -4.28 3.68
N ASN A 387 -14.15 -5.49 3.38
CA ASN A 387 -14.83 -6.75 3.63
C ASN A 387 -15.16 -6.92 5.13
N SER A 388 -16.40 -7.31 5.45
CA SER A 388 -16.87 -7.40 6.85
C SER A 388 -16.09 -8.45 7.66
N LEU A 389 -15.82 -9.64 7.08
CA LEU A 389 -15.00 -10.67 7.75
C LEU A 389 -13.57 -10.18 7.96
N ALA A 390 -12.97 -9.50 6.98
CA ALA A 390 -11.60 -9.01 7.09
C ALA A 390 -11.45 -7.99 8.24
N ILE A 391 -12.39 -7.05 8.34
CA ILE A 391 -12.39 -6.04 9.41
C ILE A 391 -12.69 -6.69 10.77
N ALA A 392 -13.62 -7.65 10.84
CA ALA A 392 -13.90 -8.38 12.06
C ALA A 392 -12.67 -9.16 12.56
N ALA A 393 -11.95 -9.83 11.66
CA ALA A 393 -10.72 -10.53 11.98
C ALA A 393 -9.59 -9.58 12.41
N ALA A 394 -9.44 -8.43 11.75
CA ALA A 394 -8.49 -7.41 12.18
C ALA A 394 -8.79 -6.93 13.61
N ILE A 395 -10.06 -6.68 13.95
CA ILE A 395 -10.46 -6.28 15.31
C ILE A 395 -10.20 -7.40 16.31
N ASP A 396 -10.54 -8.64 15.97
CA ASP A 396 -10.31 -9.79 16.85
C ASP A 396 -8.83 -9.95 17.19
N ALA A 397 -7.94 -9.88 16.19
CA ALA A 397 -6.49 -9.91 16.38
C ALA A 397 -5.99 -8.79 17.30
N LEU A 398 -6.52 -7.57 17.17
CA LEU A 398 -6.08 -6.43 17.97
C LEU A 398 -6.64 -6.43 19.40
N THR A 399 -7.66 -7.23 19.69
CA THR A 399 -8.36 -7.24 20.98
C THR A 399 -8.05 -8.48 21.82
N HIS A 400 -7.28 -9.43 21.30
CA HIS A 400 -6.90 -10.67 21.98
C HIS A 400 -5.40 -10.93 21.86
N ASP A 401 -4.90 -11.86 22.68
CA ASP A 401 -3.54 -12.38 22.52
C ASP A 401 -3.50 -13.40 21.37
N GLY A 402 -2.47 -13.28 20.52
CA GLY A 402 -2.32 -14.15 19.34
C GLY A 402 -3.13 -13.65 18.14
N PRO A 403 -3.09 -14.38 17.01
CA PRO A 403 -3.73 -13.91 15.79
C PRO A 403 -5.25 -14.02 15.91
N ALA A 404 -5.97 -13.53 14.89
CA ALA A 404 -7.41 -13.67 14.82
C ALA A 404 -7.81 -15.14 14.93
N ASP A 405 -8.93 -15.40 15.60
CA ASP A 405 -9.51 -16.72 15.75
C ASP A 405 -10.95 -16.68 15.28
N LEU A 406 -11.23 -17.45 14.23
CA LEU A 406 -12.55 -17.52 13.63
C LEU A 406 -13.63 -18.00 14.62
N SER A 407 -13.25 -18.69 15.71
CA SER A 407 -14.19 -19.11 16.76
C SER A 407 -14.64 -17.97 17.69
N ARG A 408 -13.90 -16.85 17.72
CA ARG A 408 -14.24 -15.63 18.48
C ARG A 408 -15.09 -14.64 17.67
N ILE A 409 -15.18 -14.85 16.36
CA ILE A 409 -15.89 -13.98 15.43
C ILE A 409 -17.30 -14.53 15.19
N ASP A 410 -18.32 -13.67 15.24
CA ASP A 410 -19.67 -14.02 14.78
C ASP A 410 -19.71 -14.14 13.26
N LEU A 411 -19.28 -15.29 12.74
CA LEU A 411 -19.25 -15.59 11.32
C LEU A 411 -20.64 -15.58 10.68
N ALA A 412 -21.69 -15.87 11.45
CA ALA A 412 -23.06 -15.84 10.94
C ALA A 412 -23.46 -14.41 10.54
N THR A 413 -23.01 -13.41 11.28
CA THR A 413 -23.20 -12.00 10.95
C THR A 413 -22.16 -11.50 9.94
N ALA A 414 -20.87 -11.74 10.21
CA ALA A 414 -19.77 -11.21 9.38
C ALA A 414 -19.87 -11.70 7.92
N CYS A 415 -20.20 -12.98 7.71
CA CYS A 415 -20.34 -13.50 6.35
C CYS A 415 -21.58 -13.01 5.60
N GLN A 416 -22.59 -12.48 6.30
CA GLN A 416 -23.83 -11.96 5.70
C GLN A 416 -23.76 -10.46 5.36
N GLN A 417 -22.64 -9.82 5.65
CA GLN A 417 -22.43 -8.40 5.37
C GLN A 417 -21.43 -8.22 4.24
N ILE A 418 -21.79 -7.36 3.29
CA ILE A 418 -20.97 -7.05 2.11
C ILE A 418 -19.76 -6.19 2.50
N ALA A 419 -19.98 -5.17 3.31
CA ALA A 419 -18.92 -4.37 3.91
C ALA A 419 -19.16 -4.24 5.40
N ASP A 420 -18.13 -3.86 6.15
CA ASP A 420 -18.33 -3.52 7.56
C ASP A 420 -19.39 -2.40 7.69
N PRO A 421 -20.37 -2.53 8.60
CA PRO A 421 -21.50 -1.61 8.70
C PRO A 421 -21.13 -0.18 9.12
N ARG A 422 -19.89 0.07 9.56
CA ARG A 422 -19.36 1.41 9.83
C ARG A 422 -18.87 2.13 8.58
N LEU A 423 -18.77 1.41 7.46
CA LEU A 423 -18.39 1.95 6.16
C LEU A 423 -19.63 2.32 5.35
N SER A 424 -19.56 3.48 4.72
CA SER A 424 -20.54 4.02 3.78
C SER A 424 -20.15 3.67 2.35
N LEU A 425 -21.08 3.85 1.41
CA LEU A 425 -20.78 3.69 -0.01
C LEU A 425 -19.62 4.58 -0.48
N ALA A 426 -19.50 5.80 0.06
CA ALA A 426 -18.40 6.69 -0.28
C ALA A 426 -17.03 6.13 0.14
N ASP A 427 -16.99 5.36 1.22
CA ASP A 427 -15.77 4.72 1.71
C ASP A 427 -15.36 3.52 0.83
N VAL A 428 -16.35 2.74 0.38
CA VAL A 428 -16.16 1.63 -0.57
C VAL A 428 -15.64 2.19 -1.91
N LEU A 429 -16.34 3.16 -2.49
CA LEU A 429 -15.93 3.87 -3.70
C LEU A 429 -14.51 4.48 -3.59
N ALA A 430 -14.17 5.06 -2.42
CA ALA A 430 -12.85 5.61 -2.19
C ALA A 430 -11.76 4.53 -2.08
N THR A 431 -12.12 3.32 -1.62
CA THR A 431 -11.21 2.18 -1.59
C THR A 431 -11.01 1.59 -2.98
N GLU A 432 -12.07 1.44 -3.78
CA GLU A 432 -12.00 1.01 -5.20
C GLU A 432 -11.17 1.98 -6.06
N ALA A 433 -11.16 3.27 -5.70
CA ALA A 433 -10.32 4.27 -6.37
C ALA A 433 -8.80 4.04 -6.16
N LEU A 434 -8.37 3.14 -5.28
CA LEU A 434 -6.95 2.83 -5.08
C LEU A 434 -6.30 2.27 -6.34
N ILE A 435 -6.99 1.47 -7.14
CA ILE A 435 -6.43 0.88 -8.37
C ILE A 435 -6.22 1.92 -9.47
N PRO A 436 -7.20 2.80 -9.81
CA PRO A 436 -6.95 3.91 -10.72
C PRO A 436 -5.87 4.89 -10.24
N ILE A 437 -5.80 5.16 -8.93
CA ILE A 437 -4.72 5.98 -8.35
C ILE A 437 -3.38 5.29 -8.53
N ALA A 438 -3.29 3.99 -8.25
CA ALA A 438 -2.07 3.21 -8.44
C ALA A 438 -1.58 3.25 -9.89
N ALA A 439 -2.49 3.08 -10.87
CA ALA A 439 -2.16 3.18 -12.29
C ALA A 439 -1.50 4.52 -12.64
N PHE A 440 -2.07 5.64 -12.15
CA PHE A 440 -1.45 6.95 -12.31
C PHE A 440 -0.08 7.06 -11.63
N GLN A 441 0.04 6.62 -10.38
CA GLN A 441 1.30 6.73 -9.62
C GLN A 441 2.43 5.89 -10.24
N ILE A 442 2.14 4.70 -10.75
CA ILE A 442 3.09 3.84 -11.46
C ILE A 442 3.57 4.52 -12.75
N ALA A 443 2.64 5.09 -13.53
CA ALA A 443 2.99 5.86 -14.72
C ALA A 443 3.83 7.10 -14.38
N ALA A 444 3.52 7.77 -13.27
CA ALA A 444 4.20 8.97 -12.79
C ALA A 444 5.58 8.73 -12.16
N TYR A 445 5.91 7.50 -11.80
CA TYR A 445 7.17 7.19 -11.14
C TYR A 445 8.38 7.45 -12.06
N PRO A 446 9.33 8.32 -11.66
CA PRO A 446 10.39 8.77 -12.56
C PRO A 446 11.59 7.82 -12.63
N ASN A 447 11.83 7.01 -11.59
CA ASN A 447 13.07 6.23 -11.44
C ASN A 447 12.92 4.78 -11.91
N LYS A 448 12.25 4.56 -13.05
CA LYS A 448 12.03 3.21 -13.59
C LYS A 448 13.37 2.54 -13.93
N VAL A 449 13.48 1.25 -13.65
CA VAL A 449 14.66 0.41 -13.88
C VAL A 449 14.31 -0.82 -14.72
N ILE A 450 15.30 -1.38 -15.41
CA ILE A 450 15.12 -2.59 -16.24
C ILE A 450 15.41 -3.85 -15.44
N GLU A 451 16.36 -3.78 -14.51
CA GLU A 451 16.79 -4.90 -13.69
C GLU A 451 16.32 -4.71 -12.26
N GLU A 452 16.10 -5.84 -11.58
CA GLU A 452 15.85 -5.85 -10.15
C GLU A 452 17.03 -5.21 -9.38
N PRO A 453 16.78 -4.35 -8.39
CA PRO A 453 17.83 -3.81 -7.54
C PRO A 453 18.67 -4.91 -6.87
N PRO A 454 19.99 -4.69 -6.68
CA PRO A 454 20.82 -5.65 -5.98
C PRO A 454 20.39 -5.82 -4.52
N ILE A 455 20.47 -7.06 -4.02
CA ILE A 455 20.21 -7.37 -2.62
C ILE A 455 21.22 -6.64 -1.72
N LYS A 456 20.74 -5.98 -0.66
CA LYS A 456 21.58 -5.23 0.28
C LYS A 456 22.54 -6.16 1.01
N ALA A 457 23.71 -5.63 1.36
CA ALA A 457 24.81 -6.39 1.95
C ALA A 457 24.41 -7.20 3.20
N TYR A 458 23.52 -6.67 4.04
CA TYR A 458 23.06 -7.35 5.25
C TYR A 458 22.19 -8.60 4.97
N ALA A 459 21.62 -8.71 3.77
CA ALA A 459 20.73 -9.78 3.33
C ALA A 459 21.42 -10.79 2.40
N GLN A 460 22.67 -10.54 2.00
CA GLN A 460 23.41 -11.40 1.05
C GLN A 460 23.55 -12.85 1.52
N LYS A 461 23.62 -13.08 2.84
CA LYS A 461 23.67 -14.43 3.43
C LYS A 461 22.41 -15.27 3.13
N ASP A 462 21.30 -14.61 2.85
CA ASP A 462 19.99 -15.23 2.65
C ASP A 462 19.65 -15.34 1.14
N VAL A 463 20.55 -14.90 0.24
CA VAL A 463 20.40 -15.11 -1.20
C VAL A 463 20.54 -16.62 -1.51
N PRO A 464 19.58 -17.27 -2.19
CA PRO A 464 19.68 -18.68 -2.51
C PRO A 464 20.92 -19.03 -3.35
N VAL A 465 21.49 -20.21 -3.11
CA VAL A 465 22.62 -20.72 -3.88
C VAL A 465 22.18 -20.98 -5.32
N GLY A 466 22.75 -20.26 -6.29
CA GLY A 466 22.45 -20.40 -7.72
C GLY A 466 21.44 -19.39 -8.28
N ALA A 467 21.03 -18.39 -7.49
CA ALA A 467 20.14 -17.29 -7.88
C ALA A 467 20.86 -16.00 -8.32
#